data_AF-A0A7J8LZ41-F1
#
_entry.id   AF-A0A7J8LZ41-F1
#
_cell.length_a   1.000
_cell.length_b   1.000
_cell.length_c   1.000
_cell.angle_alpha   90.00
_cell.angle_beta   90.00
_cell.angle_gamma   90.00
#
_symmetry.space_group_name_H-M   'P 1'
#
loop_
_entity.id
_entity.type
_entity.pdbx_description
1 polymer ?
#
loop_
_entity_poly.entity_id
_entity_poly.type
_entity_poly.pdbx_seq_one_letter_code
_entity_poly.pdbx_strand_id
1 'polypeptide(L)' 'MMHDGTIRTLSDVRHVPNLKNNLISMGIDLKGCRINIDSNSINVSCGALFFMEGKKIGCLYVSKGSTVTGETR' A
#
# COMPACT_ATOMS: atom_id res chain seq x y z
N MET A 1 -9.03 -5.22 3.97
CA MET A 1 -8.08 -6.00 4.81
C MET A 1 -6.99 -6.57 3.92
N MET A 2 -5.74 -6.60 4.40
CA MET A 2 -4.71 -7.45 3.79
C MET A 2 -5.23 -8.90 3.83
N HIS A 3 -5.06 -9.64 2.74
CA HIS A 3 -5.71 -10.95 2.52
C HIS A 3 -5.34 -12.03 3.56
N ASP A 4 -4.36 -11.79 4.45
CA ASP A 4 -3.90 -12.73 5.49
C ASP A 4 -4.41 -12.41 6.92
N GLY A 5 -5.22 -11.35 7.09
CA GLY A 5 -5.71 -10.94 8.41
C GLY A 5 -4.68 -10.25 9.31
N THR A 6 -3.46 -9.99 8.81
CA THR A 6 -2.38 -9.36 9.56
C THR A 6 -2.50 -7.83 9.51
N ILE A 7 -2.36 -7.19 10.67
CA ILE A 7 -2.17 -5.74 10.76
C ILE A 7 -0.68 -5.45 10.57
N ARG A 8 -0.35 -4.64 9.56
CA ARG A 8 1.03 -4.21 9.29
C ARG A 8 1.10 -2.69 9.42
N THR A 9 2.04 -2.21 10.21
CA THR A 9 2.30 -0.77 10.38
C THR A 9 3.23 -0.31 9.27
N LEU A 10 2.83 0.75 8.57
CA LEU A 10 3.69 1.47 7.63
C LEU A 10 4.39 2.61 8.39
N SER A 11 5.72 2.52 8.52
CA SER A 11 6.55 3.60 9.07
C SER A 11 7.01 4.54 7.95
N ASP A 12 7.42 5.76 8.32
CA ASP A 12 8.02 6.75 7.39
C ASP A 12 7.15 7.14 6.19
N VAL A 13 5.83 6.94 6.30
CA VAL A 13 4.85 7.39 5.33
C VAL A 13 4.34 8.79 5.68
N ARG A 14 4.20 9.64 4.66
CA ARG A 14 3.55 10.94 4.81
C ARG A 14 2.08 10.84 4.40
N HIS A 15 1.18 11.01 5.35
CA HIS A 15 -0.22 11.24 5.04
C HIS A 15 -0.36 12.61 4.37
N VAL A 16 -1.05 12.68 3.23
CA VAL A 16 -1.36 13.95 2.53
C VAL A 16 -2.85 14.21 2.68
N PRO A 17 -3.26 15.05 3.66
CA PRO A 17 -4.67 15.38 3.85
C PRO A 17 -5.27 15.98 2.57
N ASN A 18 -6.56 15.71 2.32
CA ASN A 18 -7.34 16.21 1.18
C ASN A 18 -7.06 15.56 -0.20
N LEU A 19 -6.16 14.58 -0.30
CA LEU A 19 -6.11 13.73 -1.49
C LEU A 19 -7.21 12.66 -1.39
N LYS A 20 -8.27 12.80 -2.21
CA LYS A 20 -9.47 11.94 -2.22
C LYS A 20 -9.22 10.43 -2.37
N ASN A 21 -8.01 10.00 -2.70
CA ASN A 21 -7.66 8.61 -2.98
C ASN A 21 -6.56 8.04 -2.09
N ASN A 22 -6.32 8.59 -0.89
CA ASN A 22 -5.35 8.04 0.07
C ASN A 22 -4.02 7.68 -0.59
N LEU A 23 -3.45 8.63 -1.34
CA LEU A 23 -2.18 8.39 -2.03
C LEU A 23 -1.09 8.26 -0.97
N ILE A 24 -0.78 7.02 -0.60
CA ILE A 24 0.35 6.74 0.28
C ILE A 24 1.59 6.92 -0.59
N SER A 25 2.37 7.96 -0.30
CA SER A 25 3.73 8.03 -0.80
C SER A 25 4.47 6.83 -0.21
N MET A 26 4.71 5.80 -1.02
CA MET A 26 5.51 4.65 -0.63
C MET A 26 6.98 5.08 -0.57
N GLY A 27 7.40 5.62 0.58
CA GLY A 27 8.79 5.53 1.02
C GLY A 27 9.05 4.09 1.44
N ILE A 28 9.13 3.18 0.46
CA ILE A 28 9.51 1.79 0.72
C ILE A 28 11.02 1.78 0.95
N ASP A 29 11.44 1.92 2.21
CA ASP A 29 12.74 1.39 2.67
C ASP A 29 12.57 -0.10 3.03
N LEU A 30 11.88 -0.85 2.16
CA LEU A 30 11.69 -2.26 2.39
C LEU A 30 12.83 -3.02 1.72
N LYS A 31 13.95 -3.16 2.44
CA LYS A 31 15.01 -4.09 2.05
C LYS A 31 14.42 -5.48 1.80
N GLY A 32 14.74 -6.06 0.65
CA GLY A 32 14.29 -7.40 0.28
C GLY A 32 12.88 -7.46 -0.31
N CYS A 33 12.29 -6.30 -0.66
CA CYS A 33 10.98 -6.27 -1.31
C CYS A 33 11.06 -5.95 -2.79
N ARG A 34 10.11 -6.54 -3.51
CA ARG A 34 9.94 -6.44 -4.94
C ARG A 34 8.59 -5.82 -5.24
N ILE A 35 8.61 -4.83 -6.12
CA ILE A 35 7.40 -4.21 -6.67
C ILE A 35 7.20 -4.80 -8.06
N ASN A 36 6.04 -5.40 -8.31
CA ASN A 36 5.63 -5.85 -9.63
C ASN A 36 4.50 -4.95 -10.13
N ILE A 37 4.67 -4.37 -11.32
CA ILE A 37 3.67 -3.52 -11.95
C ILE A 37 3.30 -4.18 -13.27
N ASP A 38 2.01 -4.44 -13.41
CA ASP A 38 1.39 -4.96 -14.62
C ASP A 38 0.44 -3.90 -15.20
N SER A 39 -0.10 -4.18 -16.40
CA SER A 39 -0.97 -3.26 -17.12
C SER A 39 -2.19 -2.79 -16.31
N ASN A 40 -2.67 -3.62 -15.38
CA ASN A 40 -3.89 -3.38 -14.62
C ASN A 40 -3.73 -3.57 -13.09
N SER A 41 -2.56 -3.98 -12.61
CA SER A 41 -2.32 -4.28 -11.20
C SER A 41 -0.93 -3.88 -10.75
N ILE A 42 -0.81 -3.62 -9.45
CA ILE A 42 0.47 -3.48 -8.75
C ILE A 42 0.48 -4.45 -7.58
N ASN A 43 1.62 -5.08 -7.32
CA ASN A 43 1.83 -5.76 -6.06
C ASN A 43 3.21 -5.47 -5.47
N VAL A 44 3.28 -5.56 -4.15
CA VAL A 44 4.50 -5.45 -3.37
C VAL A 44 4.65 -6.75 -2.58
N SER A 45 5.77 -7.44 -2.74
CA SER A 45 6.12 -8.63 -1.97
C SER A 45 7.49 -8.48 -1.32
N CYS A 46 7.68 -9.10 -0.16
CA CYS A 46 8.91 -9.09 0.62
C CYS A 46 9.33 -10.52 0.89
N GLY A 47 10.27 -11.05 0.09
CA GLY A 47 10.49 -12.50 0.01
C GLY A 47 9.21 -13.23 -0.40
N ALA A 48 8.76 -14.20 0.42
CA ALA A 48 7.51 -14.94 0.19
C ALA A 48 6.25 -14.20 0.70
N LEU A 49 6.40 -13.06 1.39
CA LEU A 49 5.28 -12.33 1.97
C LEU A 49 4.66 -11.38 0.97
N PHE A 50 3.33 -11.44 0.83
CA PHE A 50 2.57 -10.50 0.02
C PHE A 50 2.16 -9.30 0.89
N PHE A 51 2.66 -8.12 0.55
CA PHE A 51 2.52 -6.92 1.39
C PHE A 51 1.37 -6.03 0.94
N MET A 52 1.19 -5.85 -0.38
CA MET A 52 0.13 -4.99 -0.92
C MET A 52 -0.26 -5.45 -2.33
N GLU A 53 -1.56 -5.40 -2.63
CA GLU A 53 -2.10 -5.45 -4.00
C GLU A 53 -2.82 -4.13 -4.27
N GLY A 54 -2.74 -3.64 -5.51
CA GLY A 54 -3.57 -2.55 -5.99
C GLY A 54 -4.06 -2.79 -7.41
N LYS A 55 -5.23 -2.23 -7.72
CA LYS A 55 -5.83 -2.26 -9.07
C LYS A 55 -5.68 -0.90 -9.73
N LYS A 56 -5.38 -0.89 -11.03
CA LYS A 56 -5.34 0.34 -11.81
C LYS A 56 -6.75 0.91 -12.00
N ILE A 57 -6.91 2.20 -11.68
CA ILE A 57 -8.11 3.00 -11.93
C ILE A 57 -7.65 4.31 -12.55
N GLY A 58 -7.91 4.48 -13.86
CA GLY A 58 -7.35 5.58 -14.63
C GLY A 58 -5.82 5.53 -14.67
N CYS A 59 -5.16 6.59 -14.18
CA CYS A 59 -3.71 6.70 -14.10
C CYS A 59 -3.14 6.34 -12.70
N LEU A 60 -3.98 5.87 -11.77
CA LEU A 60 -3.59 5.56 -10.39
C LEU A 60 -3.76 4.06 -10.10
N TYR A 61 -3.00 3.55 -9.13
CA TYR A 61 -3.23 2.23 -8.54
C TYR A 61 -3.83 2.39 -7.15
N VAL A 62 -5.01 1.80 -6.95
CA VAL A 62 -5.76 1.87 -5.69
C VAL A 62 -5.57 0.56 -4.94
N SER A 63 -5.13 0.64 -3.68
CA SER A 63 -4.89 -0.54 -2.86
C SER A 63 -6.18 -1.33 -2.62
N LYS A 64 -6.06 -2.65 -2.67
CA LYS A 64 -7.17 -3.58 -2.44
C LYS A 64 -7.18 -3.91 -0.95
N GLY A 65 -7.85 -3.06 -0.17
CA GLY A 65 -7.79 -3.15 1.28
C GLY A 65 -8.64 -2.11 1.99
N SER A 66 -8.55 -2.11 3.32
CA SER A 66 -9.23 -1.13 4.17
C SER A 66 -8.13 -0.49 5.00
N THR A 67 -8.02 0.84 4.94
CA THR A 67 -7.06 1.58 5.74
C THR A 67 -7.68 1.83 7.11
N VAL A 68 -6.94 1.51 8.18
CA VAL A 68 -7.28 1.95 9.53
C VAL A 68 -6.33 3.08 9.88
N THR A 69 -6.86 4.29 10.04
CA THR A 69 -6.10 5.44 10.52
C THR A 69 -6.17 5.46 12.03
N GLY A 70 -5.02 5.45 12.72
CA GLY A 70 -4.98 5.69 14.16
C GLY A 70 -5.30 7.14 14.48
N GLU A 71 -6.11 7.39 15.49
CA GLU A 71 -6.30 8.73 16.03
C GLU A 71 -5.02 9.16 16.75
N THR A 72 -4.41 10.26 16.30
CA THR A 72 -3.33 10.90 17.06
C THR A 72 -3.98 11.66 18.22
N ARG A 73 -3.73 11.21 19.45
CA ARG A 73 -4.05 11.98 20.66
C ARG A 73 -3.12 13.18 20.80
#